data_AF-A0A0C9W4C6-F1
#
_entry.id   AF-A0A0C9W4C6-F1
#
_cell.length_a   1.000
_cell.length_b   1.000
_cell.length_c   1.000
_cell.angle_alpha   90.00
_cell.angle_beta   90.00
_cell.angle_gamma   90.00
#
_symmetry.space_group_name_H-M   'P 1'
#
loop_
_entity.id
_entity.type
_entity.pdbx_description
1 polymer ?
#
loop_
_entity_poly.entity_id
_entity_poly.type
_entity_poly.pdbx_seq_one_letter_code
_entity_poly.pdbx_strand_id
1 'polypeptide(L)'
;PFNPERVEQILKEVTIGDDLSEEQLSRVIDMIKEYANTFALTLSEVLPVDFVMHKLHINPSVPLPTKVHQKPLTTKQKPWFYGKIDGMEAAGIVVRVRADEVKCLAPTTLALKVYDNGGLTIEQLRTRANEECAKAGYQ
;
A
#
# COMPACT_ATOMS: atom_id res chain seq x y z
N PRO A 1 -17.89 -4.02 8.00
CA PRO A 1 -16.87 -3.80 9.06
C PRO A 1 -16.88 -4.82 10.21
N PHE A 2 -18.03 -5.09 10.83
CA PHE A 2 -18.13 -5.94 12.04
C PHE A 2 -18.39 -7.42 11.77
N ASN A 3 -18.06 -7.92 10.58
CA ASN A 3 -18.09 -9.37 10.33
C ASN A 3 -17.07 -10.06 11.27
N PRO A 4 -17.45 -11.08 12.05
CA PRO A 4 -16.54 -11.79 12.95
C PRO A 4 -15.22 -12.23 12.31
N GLU A 5 -15.23 -12.76 11.08
CA GLU A 5 -14.03 -13.21 10.37
C GLU A 5 -13.07 -12.05 10.10
N ARG A 6 -13.63 -10.89 9.74
CA ARG A 6 -12.87 -9.65 9.51
C ARG A 6 -12.26 -9.12 10.79
N VAL A 7 -13.03 -9.13 11.88
CA VAL A 7 -12.56 -8.69 13.20
C VAL A 7 -11.43 -9.59 13.70
N GLU A 8 -11.55 -10.90 13.50
CA GLU A 8 -10.48 -11.86 13.81
C GLU A 8 -9.22 -11.59 12.98
N GLN A 9 -9.38 -11.29 11.69
CA GLN A 9 -8.23 -10.90 10.85
C GLN A 9 -7.56 -9.61 11.35
N ILE A 10 -8.33 -8.60 11.76
CA ILE A 10 -7.76 -7.38 12.36
C ILE A 10 -6.94 -7.73 13.60
N LEU A 11 -7.49 -8.56 14.51
CA LEU A 11 -6.78 -8.98 15.72
C LEU A 11 -5.48 -9.75 15.42
N LYS A 12 -5.42 -10.50 14.31
CA LYS A 12 -4.20 -11.18 13.86
C LYS A 12 -3.14 -10.23 13.32
N GLU A 13 -3.55 -9.14 12.68
CA GLU A 13 -2.63 -8.15 12.09
C GLU A 13 -2.15 -7.11 13.11
N VAL A 14 -2.87 -6.93 14.22
CA VAL A 14 -2.48 -6.02 15.30
C VAL A 14 -1.51 -6.72 16.25
N THR A 15 -0.27 -6.22 16.31
CA THR A 15 0.71 -6.63 17.32
C THR A 15 0.40 -5.97 18.65
N ILE A 16 0.06 -6.78 19.66
CA ILE A 16 -0.09 -6.34 21.06
C ILE A 16 1.16 -6.77 21.83
N GLY A 17 1.74 -5.86 22.63
CA GLY A 17 2.92 -6.14 23.45
C GLY A 17 2.65 -7.18 24.55
N ASP A 18 3.71 -7.78 25.07
CA ASP A 18 3.68 -8.76 26.17
C ASP A 18 3.75 -8.11 27.56
N ASP A 19 3.70 -6.78 27.63
CA ASP A 19 3.80 -5.96 28.83
C ASP A 19 2.45 -5.68 29.52
N LEU A 20 1.37 -6.35 29.09
CA LEU A 20 0.02 -6.16 29.60
C LEU A 20 -0.40 -7.26 30.58
N SER A 21 -1.12 -6.88 31.64
CA SER A 21 -1.87 -7.84 32.46
C SER A 21 -3.01 -8.47 31.66
N GLU A 22 -3.55 -9.59 32.14
CA GLU A 22 -4.68 -10.27 31.50
C GLU A 22 -5.90 -9.34 31.35
N GLU A 23 -6.19 -8.51 32.36
CA GLU A 23 -7.28 -7.55 32.33
C GLU A 23 -7.04 -6.43 31.31
N GLN A 24 -5.79 -5.97 31.19
CA GLN A 24 -5.42 -4.94 30.23
C GLN A 24 -5.49 -5.48 28.80
N LEU A 25 -4.95 -6.67 28.57
CA LEU A 25 -5.00 -7.36 27.28
C LEU A 25 -6.46 -7.55 26.82
N SER A 26 -7.33 -8.02 27.73
CA SER A 26 -8.75 -8.18 27.45
C SER A 26 -9.41 -6.86 27.02
N ARG A 27 -9.15 -5.77 27.76
CA ARG A 27 -9.65 -4.43 27.41
C ARG A 27 -9.17 -3.93 26.05
N VAL A 28 -7.90 -4.18 25.69
CA VAL A 28 -7.35 -3.80 24.38
C VAL A 28 -8.04 -4.59 23.26
N ILE A 29 -8.20 -5.90 23.44
CA ILE A 29 -8.88 -6.75 22.45
C ILE A 29 -10.32 -6.28 22.24
N ASP A 30 -11.06 -6.00 23.31
CA ASP A 30 -12.44 -5.54 23.21
C ASP A 30 -12.55 -4.16 22.54
N MET A 31 -11.61 -3.25 22.81
CA MET A 31 -11.53 -1.96 22.13
C MET A 31 -11.27 -2.13 20.62
N ILE A 32 -10.38 -3.04 20.22
CA ILE A 32 -10.12 -3.32 18.80
C ILE A 32 -11.37 -3.86 18.11
N LYS A 33 -12.12 -4.75 18.77
CA LYS A 33 -13.39 -5.29 18.26
C LYS A 33 -14.45 -4.19 18.13
N GLU A 34 -14.59 -3.34 19.14
CA GLU A 34 -15.55 -2.23 19.17
C GLU A 34 -15.29 -1.25 18.02
N TYR A 35 -14.03 -0.92 17.77
CA TYR A 35 -13.61 0.03 16.74
C TYR A 35 -13.06 -0.64 15.47
N ALA A 36 -13.50 -1.88 15.17
CA ALA A 36 -13.01 -2.64 14.02
C ALA A 36 -13.26 -1.93 12.67
N ASN A 37 -14.24 -1.01 12.61
CA ASN A 37 -14.51 -0.18 11.44
C ASN A 37 -13.43 0.89 11.16
N THR A 38 -12.58 1.23 12.13
CA THR A 38 -11.51 2.22 11.96
C THR A 38 -10.29 1.64 11.24
N PHE A 39 -10.13 0.32 11.27
CA PHE A 39 -9.11 -0.41 10.54
C PHE A 39 -9.58 -0.68 9.10
N ALA A 40 -8.68 -0.59 8.14
CA ALA A 40 -8.91 -1.00 6.76
C ALA A 40 -7.93 -2.12 6.39
N LEU A 41 -8.45 -3.31 6.08
CA LEU A 41 -7.65 -4.45 5.63
C LEU A 41 -7.36 -4.39 4.13
N THR A 42 -8.19 -3.66 3.38
CA THR A 42 -8.06 -3.51 1.93
C THR A 42 -8.35 -2.07 1.50
N LEU A 43 -7.91 -1.70 0.30
CA LEU A 43 -8.15 -0.36 -0.25
C LEU A 43 -9.65 -0.08 -0.47
N SER A 44 -10.46 -1.11 -0.78
CA SER A 44 -11.90 -0.95 -0.99
C SER A 44 -12.68 -0.62 0.28
N GLU A 45 -12.07 -0.81 1.46
CA GLU A 45 -12.66 -0.41 2.75
C GLU A 45 -12.39 1.06 3.08
N VAL A 46 -11.52 1.74 2.33
CA VAL A 46 -11.21 3.16 2.54
C VAL A 46 -12.37 4.00 2.03
N LEU A 47 -13.01 4.74 2.94
CA LEU A 47 -14.08 5.67 2.61
C LEU A 47 -13.52 7.09 2.45
N PRO A 48 -13.85 7.81 1.37
CA PRO A 48 -13.46 9.20 1.21
C PRO A 48 -14.15 10.06 2.26
N VAL A 49 -13.42 11.04 2.80
CA VAL A 49 -13.98 12.08 3.66
C VAL A 49 -14.69 13.10 2.77
N ASP A 50 -16.01 13.25 2.93
CA ASP A 50 -16.85 14.12 2.10
C ASP A 50 -17.06 15.53 2.69
N PHE A 51 -16.80 15.70 3.98
CA PHE A 51 -17.03 16.97 4.70
C PHE A 51 -15.80 17.89 4.77
N VAL A 52 -14.60 17.43 4.38
CA VAL A 52 -13.37 18.23 4.35
C VAL A 52 -12.62 17.99 3.06
N MET A 53 -12.22 19.08 2.39
CA MET A 53 -11.38 19.04 1.21
C MET A 53 -9.99 19.61 1.50
N HIS A 54 -8.95 18.86 1.15
CA HIS A 54 -7.57 19.35 1.17
C HIS A 54 -7.35 20.34 0.01
N LYS A 55 -7.10 21.61 0.34
CA LYS A 55 -6.80 22.65 -0.65
C LYS A 55 -5.29 22.84 -0.79
N LEU A 56 -4.76 22.58 -1.98
CA LEU A 56 -3.38 22.90 -2.32
C LEU A 56 -3.25 24.40 -2.61
N HIS A 57 -2.50 25.12 -1.78
CA HIS A 57 -2.16 26.52 -2.02
C HIS A 57 -1.00 26.63 -3.01
N ILE A 58 -1.32 26.60 -4.29
CA ILE A 58 -0.34 26.71 -5.38
C ILE A 58 -0.14 28.19 -5.71
N ASN A 59 1.11 28.66 -5.72
CA ASN A 59 1.45 30.01 -6.18
C ASN A 59 1.24 30.08 -7.71
N PRO A 60 0.32 30.92 -8.23
CA PRO A 60 0.03 30.99 -9.66
C PRO A 60 1.21 31.54 -10.49
N SER A 61 2.16 32.24 -9.86
CA SER A 61 3.33 32.80 -10.52
C SER A 61 4.47 31.78 -10.71
N VAL A 62 4.36 30.58 -10.14
CA VAL A 62 5.38 29.53 -10.25
C VAL A 62 5.01 28.56 -11.37
N PRO A 63 5.83 28.39 -12.41
CA PRO A 63 5.57 27.40 -13.44
C PRO A 63 5.65 25.99 -12.86
N LEU A 64 4.63 25.18 -13.09
CA LEU A 64 4.58 23.79 -12.66
C LEU A 64 5.16 22.86 -13.74
N PRO A 65 5.79 21.74 -13.36
CA PRO A 65 6.28 20.76 -14.32
C PRO A 65 5.12 20.06 -15.03
N THR A 66 5.09 20.14 -16.36
CA THR A 66 4.09 19.47 -17.22
C THR A 66 4.69 18.32 -18.03
N LYS A 67 5.99 18.05 -17.84
CA LYS A 67 6.71 16.94 -18.46
C LYS A 67 7.40 16.14 -17.38
N VAL A 68 7.34 14.81 -17.50
CA VAL A 68 7.94 13.89 -16.54
C VAL A 68 8.78 12.84 -17.24
N HIS A 69 9.98 12.60 -16.72
CA HIS A 69 10.82 11.47 -17.10
C HIS A 69 10.54 10.32 -16.13
N GLN A 70 9.50 9.54 -16.40
CA GLN A 70 9.15 8.38 -15.59
C GLN A 70 10.20 7.29 -15.77
N LYS A 71 10.79 6.81 -14.66
CA LYS A 71 11.71 5.66 -14.71
C LYS A 71 10.96 4.43 -15.25
N PRO A 72 11.48 3.74 -16.27
CA PRO A 72 10.85 2.54 -16.79
C PRO A 72 10.71 1.46 -15.71
N LEU A 73 9.54 0.83 -15.67
CA LEU A 73 9.27 -0.32 -14.81
C LEU A 73 9.77 -1.60 -15.47
N THR A 74 10.42 -2.46 -14.69
CA THR A 74 10.80 -3.81 -15.14
C THR A 74 9.57 -4.69 -15.38
N THR A 75 9.71 -5.74 -16.18
CA THR A 75 8.61 -6.70 -16.47
C THR A 75 8.01 -7.31 -15.21
N LYS A 76 8.81 -7.53 -14.16
CA LYS A 76 8.32 -8.06 -12.86
C LYS A 76 7.57 -7.01 -12.04
N GLN A 77 7.92 -5.73 -12.16
CA GLN A 77 7.28 -4.65 -11.41
C GLN A 77 5.94 -4.22 -12.01
N LYS A 78 5.79 -4.30 -13.34
CA LYS A 78 4.58 -3.83 -14.05
C LYS A 78 3.28 -4.46 -13.52
N PRO A 79 3.15 -5.80 -13.39
CA PRO A 79 1.88 -6.39 -12.93
C PRO A 79 1.51 -5.94 -11.52
N TRP A 80 2.50 -5.86 -10.62
CA TRP A 80 2.26 -5.38 -9.26
C TRP A 80 1.85 -3.91 -9.23
N PHE A 81 2.60 -3.05 -9.95
CA PHE A 81 2.34 -1.61 -9.93
C PHE A 81 0.99 -1.27 -10.54
N TYR A 82 0.70 -1.78 -11.73
CA TYR A 82 -0.59 -1.51 -12.39
C TYR A 82 -1.75 -2.12 -11.61
N GLY A 83 -1.61 -3.33 -11.07
CA GLY A 83 -2.63 -3.92 -10.21
C GLY A 83 -2.92 -3.10 -8.95
N LYS A 84 -1.92 -2.37 -8.41
CA LYS A 84 -2.14 -1.42 -7.30
C LYS A 84 -2.89 -0.17 -7.76
N ILE A 85 -2.56 0.40 -8.92
CA ILE A 85 -3.29 1.54 -9.49
C ILE A 85 -4.73 1.17 -9.79
N ASP A 86 -4.97 0.01 -10.40
CA ASP A 86 -6.32 -0.50 -10.70
C ASP A 86 -7.12 -0.69 -9.40
N GLY A 87 -6.48 -1.22 -8.34
CA GLY A 87 -7.12 -1.35 -7.03
C GLY A 87 -7.45 0.00 -6.37
N MET A 88 -6.60 1.01 -6.54
CA MET A 88 -6.88 2.37 -6.07
C MET A 88 -8.01 3.03 -6.88
N GLU A 89 -8.05 2.81 -8.20
CA GLU A 89 -9.12 3.30 -9.07
C GLU A 89 -10.47 2.67 -8.70
N ALA A 90 -10.51 1.35 -8.52
CA ALA A 90 -11.71 0.63 -8.11
C ALA A 90 -12.23 1.05 -6.72
N ALA A 91 -11.33 1.46 -5.82
CA ALA A 91 -11.67 2.00 -4.51
C ALA A 91 -12.04 3.50 -4.53
N GLY A 92 -11.96 4.18 -5.68
CA GLY A 92 -12.23 5.61 -5.80
C GLY A 92 -11.16 6.52 -5.19
N ILE A 93 -9.96 5.99 -4.92
CA ILE A 93 -8.83 6.74 -4.35
C ILE A 93 -8.14 7.60 -5.42
N VAL A 94 -8.03 7.07 -6.63
CA VAL A 94 -7.48 7.77 -7.81
C VAL A 94 -8.46 7.67 -8.97
N VAL A 95 -8.33 8.58 -9.94
CA VAL A 95 -9.19 8.62 -11.12
C VAL A 95 -8.34 8.89 -12.36
N ARG A 96 -8.78 8.37 -13.51
CA ARG A 96 -8.22 8.75 -14.81
C ARG A 96 -8.61 10.18 -15.14
N VAL A 97 -7.63 10.96 -15.56
CA VAL A 97 -7.80 12.38 -15.92
C VAL A 97 -7.33 12.57 -17.37
N ARG A 98 -8.00 13.45 -18.11
CA ARG A 98 -7.57 13.79 -19.47
C ARG A 98 -6.28 14.60 -19.43
N ALA A 99 -5.40 14.39 -20.40
CA ALA A 99 -4.08 15.03 -20.40
C ALA A 99 -4.14 16.57 -20.38
N ASP A 100 -5.19 17.18 -20.97
CA ASP A 100 -5.42 18.63 -20.98
C ASP A 100 -5.95 19.20 -19.66
N GLU A 101 -6.42 18.36 -18.75
CA GLU A 101 -6.88 18.76 -17.41
C GLU A 101 -5.76 18.70 -16.37
N VAL A 102 -4.61 18.13 -16.73
CA VAL A 102 -3.46 17.97 -15.84
C VAL A 102 -2.67 19.28 -15.72
N LYS A 103 -2.65 19.85 -14.51
CA LYS A 103 -1.88 21.08 -14.20
C LYS A 103 -0.40 20.82 -13.90
N CYS A 104 -0.07 19.63 -13.41
CA CYS A 104 1.29 19.24 -13.06
C CYS A 104 1.50 17.73 -13.12
N LEU A 105 2.74 17.31 -13.36
CA LEU A 105 3.17 15.92 -13.37
C LEU A 105 4.38 15.72 -12.47
N ALA A 106 4.40 14.61 -11.75
CA ALA A 106 5.54 14.17 -10.96
C ALA A 106 5.84 12.69 -11.27
N PRO A 107 7.13 12.27 -11.28
CA PRO A 107 7.48 10.88 -11.49
C PRO A 107 7.10 10.05 -10.26
N THR A 108 6.67 8.81 -10.50
CA THR A 108 6.46 7.83 -9.44
C THR A 108 7.71 6.99 -9.25
N THR A 109 8.20 6.89 -8.01
CA THR A 109 9.33 6.04 -7.66
C THR A 109 8.85 4.86 -6.83
N LEU A 110 9.19 3.64 -7.24
CA LEU A 110 8.93 2.45 -6.44
C LEU A 110 9.99 2.31 -5.36
N ALA A 111 9.56 2.44 -4.10
CA ALA A 111 10.39 2.14 -2.94
C ALA A 111 10.25 0.65 -2.56
N LEU A 112 11.36 0.04 -2.15
CA LEU A 112 11.33 -1.29 -1.55
C LEU A 112 10.83 -1.14 -0.11
N LYS A 113 9.76 -1.85 0.24
CA LYS A 113 9.35 -1.99 1.64
C LYS A 113 10.33 -2.94 2.32
N VAL A 114 11.07 -2.46 3.31
CA VAL A 114 11.87 -3.32 4.19
C VAL A 114 10.87 -4.02 5.10
N TYR A 115 10.77 -5.35 5.01
CA TYR A 115 10.00 -6.14 5.96
C TYR A 115 10.84 -6.36 7.22
N ASP A 116 10.21 -6.36 8.40
CA ASP A 116 10.87 -6.61 9.70
C ASP A 116 11.54 -8.00 9.78
N ASN A 117 11.21 -8.89 8.85
CA ASN A 117 11.81 -10.20 8.67
C ASN A 117 13.16 -10.17 7.91
N GLY A 118 13.70 -8.97 7.62
CA GLY A 118 14.98 -8.81 6.93
C GLY A 118 14.97 -9.52 5.58
N GLY A 119 14.08 -9.09 4.67
CA GLY A 119 13.83 -9.73 3.36
C GLY A 119 15.10 -10.26 2.69
N LEU A 120 14.96 -11.33 1.89
CA LEU A 120 16.07 -12.15 1.39
C LEU A 120 17.32 -11.33 1.04
N THR A 121 18.46 -11.69 1.62
CA THR A 121 19.75 -11.08 1.31
C THR A 121 20.06 -11.23 -0.17
N ILE A 122 20.97 -10.41 -0.71
CA ILE A 122 21.40 -10.50 -2.12
C ILE A 122 21.87 -11.92 -2.46
N GLU A 123 22.51 -12.62 -1.52
CA GLU A 123 22.94 -14.01 -1.71
C GLU A 123 21.75 -14.96 -1.79
N GLN A 124 20.77 -14.83 -0.90
CA GLN A 124 19.56 -15.65 -0.93
C GLN A 124 18.73 -15.40 -2.20
N LEU A 125 18.68 -14.15 -2.68
CA LEU A 125 18.06 -13.81 -3.96
C LEU A 125 18.80 -14.45 -5.14
N ARG A 126 20.15 -14.49 -5.11
CA ARG A 126 20.96 -15.18 -6.13
C ARG A 126 20.73 -16.68 -6.11
N THR A 127 20.74 -17.31 -4.94
CA THR A 127 20.46 -18.74 -4.80
C THR A 127 19.09 -19.09 -5.37
N ARG A 128 18.05 -18.33 -4.99
CA ARG A 128 16.70 -18.55 -5.50
C ARG A 128 16.58 -18.28 -7.00
N ALA A 129 17.28 -17.28 -7.53
CA ALA A 129 17.33 -17.04 -8.96
C ALA A 129 18.00 -18.19 -9.72
N ASN A 130 19.09 -18.74 -9.18
CA ASN A 130 19.79 -19.89 -9.77
C ASN A 130 18.94 -21.17 -9.71
N GLU A 131 18.21 -21.41 -8.62
CA GLU A 131 17.25 -22.52 -8.53
C GLU A 131 16.16 -22.43 -9.60
N GLU A 132 15.62 -21.23 -9.84
CA GLU A 132 14.64 -21.01 -10.90
C GLU A 132 15.24 -21.17 -12.31
N CYS A 133 16.48 -20.73 -12.53
CA CYS A 133 17.21 -20.98 -13.78
C CYS A 133 17.42 -22.48 -14.01
N ALA A 134 17.82 -23.23 -12.98
CA ALA A 134 18.01 -24.68 -13.05
C ALA A 134 16.71 -25.42 -13.36
N LYS A 135 15.58 -25.02 -12.74
CA LYS A 135 14.25 -25.56 -13.07
C LYS A 135 13.83 -25.29 -14.51
N ALA A 136 14.25 -24.15 -15.06
CA ALA A 136 14.02 -23.78 -16.46
C ALA A 136 15.04 -24.39 -17.43
N GLY A 137 15.97 -25.23 -16.96
CA GLY A 137 16.94 -25.95 -17.79
C GLY A 137 18.15 -25.11 -18.22
N TYR A 138 18.37 -23.95 -17.59
CA TYR A 138 19.56 -23.14 -17.81
C TYR A 138 20.60 -23.46 -16.73
N GLN A 139 21.75 -24.01 -17.15
CA GLN A 139 22.97 -24.12 -16.36
C GLN A 139 24.01 -23.13 -16.87
#